data_AF-A0A9X2L7Q0-F1
#
_entry.id   AF-A0A9X2L7Q0-F1
#
_cell.length_a   1.000
_cell.length_b   1.000
_cell.length_c   1.000
_cell.angle_alpha   90.00
_cell.angle_beta   90.00
_cell.angle_gamma   90.00
#
_symmetry.space_group_name_H-M   'P 1'
#
loop_
_entity.id
_entity.type
_entity.pdbx_description
1 polymer ?
#
loop_
_entity_poly.entity_id
_entity_poly.type
_entity_poly.pdbx_seq_one_letter_code
_entity_poly.pdbx_strand_id
1 'polypeptide(L)' 'MHDFQFFGGGWMMFIWWFLLIALVIVLLRPLFKTNQQESESETPLEILKRRYANGEIDQEEFEKRKKDLM' A
#
# COMPACT_ATOMS: atom_id res chain seq x y z
N MET A 1 -40.05 -25.83 9.39
CA MET A 1 -39.03 -24.81 9.68
C MET A 1 -37.73 -25.54 10.01
N HIS A 2 -36.97 -25.94 8.99
CA HIS A 2 -35.71 -26.67 9.17
C HIS A 2 -34.72 -26.21 8.09
N ASP A 3 -34.38 -24.92 8.11
CA ASP A 3 -33.44 -24.29 7.17
C ASP A 3 -32.04 -24.09 7.79
N PHE A 4 -31.67 -24.93 8.78
CA PHE A 4 -30.38 -24.82 9.50
C PHE A 4 -29.43 -26.01 9.29
N GLN A 5 -29.81 -27.02 8.49
CA GLN A 5 -28.98 -28.22 8.27
C GLN A 5 -28.03 -28.13 7.07
N PHE A 6 -28.19 -27.15 6.16
CA PHE A 6 -27.21 -26.87 5.09
C PHE A 6 -26.01 -26.03 5.55
N PHE A 7 -26.04 -25.50 6.77
CA PHE A 7 -25.02 -24.60 7.31
C PHE A 7 -23.82 -25.30 7.99
N GLY A 8 -23.86 -26.62 8.18
CA GLY A 8 -22.81 -27.33 8.95
C GLY A 8 -21.60 -27.79 8.12
N GLY A 9 -21.82 -28.26 6.88
CA GLY A 9 -20.78 -28.88 6.05
C GLY A 9 -20.15 -27.96 4.99
N GLY A 10 -20.98 -27.21 4.27
CA GLY A 10 -20.50 -26.31 3.21
C GLY A 10 -19.85 -25.04 3.75
N TRP A 11 -20.40 -24.47 4.82
CA TRP A 11 -19.88 -23.24 5.42
C TRP A 11 -18.46 -23.41 5.99
N MET A 12 -18.18 -24.60 6.53
CA MET A 12 -16.84 -24.91 7.06
C MET A 12 -15.78 -24.94 5.96
N MET A 13 -16.12 -25.40 4.76
CA MET A 13 -15.25 -25.36 3.59
C MET A 13 -14.96 -23.90 3.16
N PHE A 14 -15.98 -23.04 3.15
CA PHE A 14 -15.80 -21.62 2.85
C PHE A 14 -14.93 -20.90 3.88
N ILE A 15 -15.12 -21.17 5.18
CA ILE A 15 -14.25 -20.62 6.24
C ILE A 15 -12.80 -21.05 6.02
N TRP A 16 -12.56 -22.30 5.67
CA TRP A 16 -11.22 -22.83 5.45
C TRP A 16 -10.53 -22.16 4.25
N TRP A 17 -11.27 -21.98 3.15
CA TRP A 17 -10.80 -21.21 1.98
C TRP A 17 -10.55 -19.74 2.31
N PHE A 18 -11.42 -19.10 3.09
CA PHE A 18 -11.25 -17.71 3.50
C PHE A 18 -10.03 -17.51 4.39
N LEU A 19 -9.77 -18.45 5.31
CA LEU A 19 -8.55 -18.49 6.14
C LEU A 19 -7.30 -18.61 5.29
N LEU A 20 -7.31 -19.48 4.28
CA LEU A 20 -6.19 -19.67 3.36
C LEU A 20 -5.91 -18.39 2.55
N ILE A 21 -6.96 -17.75 2.02
CA ILE A 21 -6.85 -16.48 1.30
C ILE A 21 -6.34 -15.37 2.23
N ALA A 22 -6.89 -15.27 3.45
CA ALA A 22 -6.45 -14.29 4.44
C ALA A 22 -4.98 -14.46 4.80
N LEU A 23 -4.51 -15.70 4.95
CA LEU A 23 -3.10 -16.02 5.18
C LEU A 23 -2.22 -15.48 4.03
N VAL A 24 -2.58 -15.78 2.78
CA VAL A 24 -1.85 -15.29 1.60
C VAL A 24 -1.80 -13.77 1.57
N ILE A 25 -2.93 -13.10 1.84
CA ILE A 25 -2.97 -11.62 1.90
C ILE A 25 -2.08 -11.07 3.01
N VAL A 26 -2.04 -11.70 4.19
CA VAL A 26 -1.19 -11.29 5.32
C VAL A 26 0.29 -11.47 5.01
N LEU A 27 0.67 -12.53 4.29
CA LEU A 27 2.06 -12.73 3.84
C LEU A 27 2.48 -11.71 2.77
N LEU A 28 1.55 -11.29 1.90
CA LEU A 28 1.82 -10.29 0.86
C LEU A 28 1.76 -8.85 1.40
N ARG A 29 0.96 -8.58 2.43
CA ARG A 29 0.84 -7.26 3.08
C ARG A 29 2.17 -6.59 3.41
N PRO A 30 3.17 -7.23 4.06
CA PRO A 30 4.43 -6.57 4.39
C PRO A 30 5.26 -6.17 3.16
N LEU A 31 5.12 -6.89 2.03
CA LEU A 31 5.77 -6.51 0.77
C LEU A 31 5.13 -5.28 0.13
N PHE A 32 3.82 -5.08 0.32
CA PHE A 32 3.12 -3.89 -0.14
C PHE A 32 3.11 -2.74 0.88
N LYS A 33 3.38 -3.01 2.16
CA LYS A 33 3.44 -2.00 3.22
C LYS A 33 4.68 -1.11 3.16
N THR A 34 5.71 -1.51 2.41
CA THR A 34 6.91 -0.68 2.20
C THR A 34 6.76 0.35 1.07
N ASN A 35 5.59 0.40 0.40
CA ASN A 35 5.34 1.38 -0.67
C ASN A 35 3.93 1.99 -0.63
N GLN A 36 3.23 1.85 0.51
CA GLN A 36 2.01 2.59 0.83
C GLN A 36 2.27 3.66 1.90
N GLN A 37 3.48 4.22 1.90
CA GLN A 37 3.70 5.54 2.45
C GLN A 37 3.53 6.50 1.26
N GLU A 38 2.52 7.36 1.32
CA GLU A 38 2.29 8.49 0.40
C GLU A 38 1.93 8.16 -1.06
N SER A 39 0.75 7.57 -1.26
CA SER A 39 -0.08 7.94 -2.43
C SER A 39 -1.22 8.88 -2.03
N GLU A 40 -1.07 9.59 -0.91
CA GLU A 40 -1.85 10.78 -0.58
C GLU A 40 -0.92 11.96 -0.82
N SER A 41 -1.00 12.55 -2.02
CA SER A 41 -0.25 13.75 -2.40
C SER A 41 1.26 13.66 -2.19
N GLU A 42 2.02 13.06 -3.11
CA GLU A 42 3.46 13.39 -3.20
C GLU A 42 3.52 14.92 -3.33
N THR A 43 3.87 15.59 -2.23
CA THR A 43 3.94 17.04 -2.23
C THR A 43 4.99 17.43 -3.29
N PRO A 44 4.87 18.59 -3.95
CA PRO A 44 5.86 19.01 -4.93
C PRO A 44 7.31 18.90 -4.40
N LEU A 45 7.48 19.04 -3.08
CA LEU A 45 8.74 18.88 -2.35
C LEU A 45 9.28 17.43 -2.35
N GLU A 46 8.43 16.41 -2.28
CA GLU A 46 8.84 15.00 -2.37
C GLU A 46 9.27 14.61 -3.78
N ILE A 47 8.55 15.08 -4.80
CA ILE A 47 8.93 14.90 -6.21
C ILE A 47 10.31 15.53 -6.46
N LEU A 48 10.54 16.73 -5.91
CA LEU A 48 11.82 17.43 -5.95
C LEU A 48 12.94 16.63 -5.27
N LYS A 49 12.69 16.12 -4.06
CA LYS A 49 13.66 15.33 -3.30
C LYS A 49 14.03 14.03 -4.03
N ARG A 50 13.06 13.38 -4.66
CA ARG A 50 13.28 12.17 -5.46
C ARG A 50 14.15 12.44 -6.69
N ARG A 51 13.89 13.52 -7.43
CA ARG A 51 14.71 13.93 -8.59
C ARG A 51 16.13 14.32 -8.18
N TYR A 52 16.30 14.96 -7.02
CA TYR A 52 17.62 15.25 -6.46
C TYR A 52 18.37 13.97 -6.10
N ALA A 53 17.70 13.01 -5.46
CA ALA A 53 18.28 11.71 -5.14
C ALA A 53 18.65 10.88 -6.38
N ASN A 54 17.90 11.03 -7.47
CA ASN A 54 18.20 10.43 -8.77
C ASN A 54 19.35 11.15 -9.53
N GLY A 55 19.79 12.33 -9.05
CA GLY A 55 20.78 13.16 -9.75
C GLY A 55 20.24 13.86 -11.00
N GLU A 56 18.92 13.93 -11.16
CA GLU A 56 18.27 14.60 -12.30
C GLU A 56 18.25 16.13 -12.14
N ILE A 57 18.41 16.62 -10.90
CA ILE A 57 18.52 18.05 -10.58
C ILE A 57 19.71 18.30 -9.66
N ASP A 58 20.34 19.45 -9.80
CA ASP A 58 21.44 19.88 -8.93
C ASP A 58 20.93 20.41 -7.59
N GLN A 59 21.79 20.44 -6.58
CA GLN A 59 21.50 21.00 -5.26
C GLN A 59 21.03 22.45 -5.33
N GLU A 60 21.60 23.25 -6.25
CA GLU A 60 21.21 24.64 -6.46
C GLU A 60 19.75 24.77 -6.95
N GLU A 61 19.35 23.90 -7.86
CA GLU A 61 18.00 23.88 -8.43
C GLU A 61 16.97 23.36 -7.43
N PHE A 62 17.36 22.37 -6.62
CA PHE A 62 16.55 21.86 -5.51
C PHE A 62 16.25 22.96 -4.48
N GLU A 63 17.27 23.67 -4.00
CA GLU A 63 17.11 24.73 -3.00
C GLU A 63 16.26 25.91 -3.52
N LYS A 64 16.41 26.27 -4.80
CA LYS A 64 15.61 27.33 -5.42
C LYS A 64 14.12 26.98 -5.48
N ARG A 65 13.79 25.76 -5.92
CA ARG A 65 12.40 25.29 -6.04
C ARG A 65 11.77 24.96 -4.68
N LYS A 66 12.57 24.51 -3.71
CA LYS A 66 12.13 24.30 -2.33
C LYS A 66 11.71 25.60 -1.66
N LYS A 67 12.43 26.71 -1.89
CA LYS A 67 12.05 28.04 -1.39
C LYS A 67 10.77 28.59 -2.01
N ASP A 68 10.46 28.20 -3.25
CA ASP A 68 9.27 28.65 -3.98
C ASP A 68 7.99 27.93 -3.51
N LEU A 69 8.16 26.75 -2.91
CA LEU A 69 7.07 25.90 -2.41
C LEU A 69 6.79 26.07 -0.90
N MET A 70 7.58 26.90 -0.22
CA MET A 70 7.54 27.13 1.24
C MET A 70 6.87 28.46 1.55
#